data_AF-A0A4Q0MBB5-F1
#
_entry.id   AF-A0A4Q0MBB5-F1
#
_cell.length_a   1.000
_cell.length_b   1.000
_cell.length_c   1.000
_cell.angle_alpha   90.00
_cell.angle_beta   90.00
_cell.angle_gamma   90.00
#
_symmetry.space_group_name_H-M   'P 1'
#
loop_
_entity.id
_entity.type
_entity.pdbx_description
1 polymer ?
#
loop_
_entity_poly.entity_id
_entity_poly.type
_entity_poly.pdbx_seq_one_letter_code
_entity_poly.pdbx_strand_id
1 'polypeptide(L)'
;MKLKSLILCLIILAPIISYAQLTDSALIKKLSVNGFCLCKTSLTNLKQSLPNLRQVEVEEMDLPKKCLGQDSRYTAGSGYACDEQPGIVFQKDQETDYISKIRLTRQFKGNLPDGHYIDLGSLRLKDLFSIYPQLKDDWGSRGCSDYWKFSNDTISFYVKIDPEKQPQFPIDQAYYLEKPVEAVDLVMSCYSLNSDKQDIVFEDTDDPLFFIDSIRVNKNTLKVYDPSEIASVTVYKDSNAVKKMGLAAKNGLIYIETKEFAKQRYWNYFKMKSSQYAQIVPTIESNKEVQYILNKRVLKENSEGDLAAIDDSTFKDLRILTKKELIKEFGISDKQYGVVITSDVPGNLYNR
;
A
#
# COMPACT_ATOMS: atom_id res chain seq x y z
N MET A 1 -10.08 68.56 24.05
CA MET A 1 -9.80 67.28 24.76
C MET A 1 -11.11 66.70 25.23
N LYS A 2 -11.61 65.50 24.88
CA LYS A 2 -11.14 64.37 24.08
C LYS A 2 -12.38 63.78 23.38
N LEU A 3 -12.31 63.57 22.08
CA LEU A 3 -13.32 62.86 21.27
C LEU A 3 -13.14 61.36 21.54
N LYS A 4 -14.10 60.70 22.21
CA LYS A 4 -14.06 59.24 22.41
C LYS A 4 -14.62 58.56 21.18
N SER A 5 -13.71 58.02 20.36
CA SER A 5 -14.01 57.16 19.22
C SER A 5 -14.62 55.84 19.71
N LEU A 6 -15.83 55.51 19.26
CA LEU A 6 -16.50 54.25 19.53
C LEU A 6 -16.11 53.26 18.41
N ILE A 7 -15.12 52.42 18.67
CA ILE A 7 -14.70 51.37 17.74
C ILE A 7 -15.69 50.21 17.83
N LEU A 8 -16.51 50.06 16.79
CA LEU A 8 -17.40 48.91 16.57
C LEU A 8 -16.53 47.71 16.16
N CYS A 9 -16.33 46.76 17.08
CA CYS A 9 -15.58 45.53 16.81
C CYS A 9 -16.48 44.53 16.08
N LEU A 10 -16.35 44.46 14.76
CA LEU A 10 -17.04 43.47 13.92
C LEU A 10 -16.31 42.12 14.06
N ILE A 11 -16.82 41.21 14.89
CA ILE A 11 -16.27 39.85 15.04
C ILE A 11 -16.72 39.03 13.83
N ILE A 12 -15.81 38.88 12.86
CA ILE A 12 -15.98 37.94 11.75
C ILE A 12 -15.69 36.53 12.30
N LEU A 13 -16.74 35.77 12.58
CA LEU A 13 -16.66 34.33 12.84
C LEU A 13 -16.34 33.61 11.53
N ALA A 14 -15.05 33.37 11.26
CA ALA A 14 -14.65 32.41 10.23
C ALA A 14 -14.91 30.99 10.76
N PRO A 15 -15.54 30.09 9.98
CA PRO A 15 -15.69 28.70 10.38
C PRO A 15 -14.29 28.06 10.39
N ILE A 16 -13.82 27.68 11.57
CA ILE A 16 -12.64 26.83 11.71
C ILE A 16 -13.08 25.46 11.19
N ILE A 17 -12.71 25.14 9.96
CA ILE A 17 -12.79 23.77 9.45
C ILE A 17 -11.72 22.99 10.22
N SER A 18 -12.16 22.33 11.30
CA SER A 18 -11.33 21.38 12.02
C SER A 18 -11.18 20.13 11.16
N TYR A 19 -10.11 20.06 10.38
CA TYR A 19 -9.66 18.80 9.81
C TYR A 19 -9.15 17.93 10.96
N ALA A 20 -9.93 16.93 11.35
CA ALA A 20 -9.41 15.84 12.14
C ALA A 20 -8.39 15.08 11.29
N GLN A 21 -7.10 15.30 11.52
CA GLN A 21 -6.03 14.45 11.01
C GLN A 21 -5.41 13.70 12.19
N LEU A 22 -6.00 12.57 12.53
CA LEU A 22 -5.28 11.50 13.21
C LEU A 22 -4.67 10.65 12.11
N THR A 23 -3.40 10.88 11.81
CA THR A 23 -2.62 9.96 10.99
C THR A 23 -1.34 9.62 11.75
N ASP A 24 -1.00 8.34 11.75
CA ASP A 24 0.13 7.78 12.48
C ASP A 24 1.43 8.53 12.14
N SER A 25 1.96 9.29 13.11
CA SER A 25 3.12 10.17 12.96
C SER A 25 4.41 9.39 12.60
N ALA A 26 4.47 8.08 12.91
CA ALA A 26 5.62 7.24 12.62
C ALA A 26 5.70 6.82 11.15
N LEU A 27 4.56 6.44 10.55
CA LEU A 27 4.47 6.08 9.13
C LEU A 27 4.70 7.30 8.24
N ILE A 28 4.18 8.47 8.64
CA ILE A 28 4.42 9.72 7.92
C ILE A 28 5.90 10.08 7.92
N LYS A 29 6.62 9.89 9.04
CA LYS A 29 8.08 10.13 9.09
C LYS A 29 8.83 9.25 8.08
N LYS A 30 8.45 7.97 7.97
CA LYS A 30 9.13 6.98 7.10
C LYS A 30 8.80 7.08 5.60
N LEU A 31 7.86 7.92 5.22
CA LEU A 31 7.42 8.06 3.83
C LEU A 31 7.47 9.49 3.32
N SER A 32 8.00 10.41 4.14
CA SER A 32 8.06 11.84 3.80
C SER A 32 9.46 12.27 3.42
N VAL A 33 9.54 13.12 2.38
CA VAL A 33 10.73 13.93 2.08
C VAL A 33 10.31 15.38 2.00
N ASN A 34 11.03 16.25 2.70
CA ASN A 34 10.74 17.69 2.78
C ASN A 34 9.27 18.03 3.09
N GLY A 35 8.59 17.20 3.90
CA GLY A 35 7.18 17.38 4.26
C GLY A 35 6.17 16.88 3.23
N PHE A 36 6.62 16.32 2.09
CA PHE A 36 5.75 15.64 1.13
C PHE A 36 5.73 14.14 1.43
N CYS A 37 4.55 13.61 1.70
CA CYS A 37 4.37 12.22 2.07
C CYS A 37 3.82 11.44 0.88
N LEU A 38 4.54 10.38 0.49
CA LEU A 38 4.02 9.45 -0.50
C LEU A 38 2.66 8.92 -0.08
N CYS A 39 1.76 8.84 -1.06
CA CYS A 39 0.38 8.36 -0.96
C CYS A 39 -0.53 9.10 0.02
N LYS A 40 -0.11 10.28 0.46
CA LYS A 40 -0.96 11.24 1.19
C LYS A 40 -0.99 12.59 0.51
N THR A 41 0.16 13.07 0.03
CA THR A 41 0.22 14.27 -0.80
C THR A 41 -0.41 13.97 -2.15
N SER A 42 -1.40 14.76 -2.55
CA SER A 42 -1.98 14.72 -3.91
C SER A 42 -1.38 15.79 -4.82
N LEU A 43 -1.50 15.61 -6.13
CA LEU A 43 -1.15 16.65 -7.10
C LEU A 43 -1.96 17.93 -6.86
N THR A 44 -3.22 17.81 -6.45
CA THR A 44 -4.02 18.97 -6.03
C THR A 44 -3.38 19.71 -4.85
N ASN A 45 -2.89 19.00 -3.82
CA ASN A 45 -2.17 19.64 -2.70
C ASN A 45 -0.84 20.26 -3.15
N LEU A 46 -0.10 19.60 -4.05
CA LEU A 46 1.13 20.17 -4.61
C LEU A 46 0.85 21.48 -5.34
N LYS A 47 -0.15 21.54 -6.21
CA LYS A 47 -0.51 22.77 -6.94
C LYS A 47 -0.92 23.92 -6.02
N GLN A 48 -1.55 23.62 -4.87
CA GLN A 48 -1.92 24.63 -3.87
C GLN A 48 -0.72 25.12 -3.06
N SER A 49 0.23 24.23 -2.74
CA SER A 49 1.39 24.54 -1.91
C SER A 49 2.60 25.08 -2.69
N LEU A 50 2.69 24.75 -3.98
CA LEU A 50 3.77 25.10 -4.88
C LEU A 50 3.20 25.81 -6.13
N PRO A 51 3.03 27.13 -6.09
CA PRO A 51 2.32 27.87 -7.15
C PRO A 51 3.02 27.82 -8.52
N ASN A 52 4.34 27.58 -8.55
CA ASN A 52 5.13 27.46 -9.78
C ASN A 52 5.37 25.99 -10.20
N LEU A 53 4.60 25.05 -9.65
CA LEU A 53 4.72 23.63 -10.01
C LEU A 53 4.39 23.44 -11.49
N ARG A 54 5.35 22.86 -12.23
CA ARG A 54 5.23 22.59 -13.67
C ARG A 54 5.39 21.11 -13.96
N GLN A 55 4.67 20.65 -14.98
CA GLN A 55 4.87 19.30 -15.50
C GLN A 55 6.19 19.24 -16.27
N VAL A 56 6.93 18.16 -16.09
CA VAL A 56 8.23 17.90 -16.73
C VAL A 56 8.26 16.49 -17.33
N GLU A 57 9.06 16.29 -18.36
CA GLU A 57 9.39 14.94 -18.85
C GLU A 57 10.37 14.29 -17.89
N VAL A 58 10.19 13.00 -17.65
CA VAL A 58 10.97 12.22 -16.69
C VAL A 58 11.47 10.96 -17.37
N GLU A 59 12.78 10.83 -17.55
CA GLU A 59 13.39 9.58 -17.99
C GLU A 59 13.55 8.62 -16.80
N GLU A 60 12.97 7.43 -16.90
CA GLU A 60 13.04 6.43 -15.83
C GLU A 60 14.37 5.69 -15.82
N MET A 61 15.01 5.58 -14.64
CA MET A 61 16.34 4.96 -14.52
C MET A 61 16.30 3.43 -14.54
N ASP A 62 15.35 2.81 -13.83
CA ASP A 62 15.20 1.35 -13.81
C ASP A 62 14.53 0.84 -15.10
N LEU A 63 13.49 1.54 -15.58
CA LEU A 63 12.68 1.15 -16.74
C LEU A 63 12.66 2.24 -17.83
N PRO A 64 13.81 2.61 -18.43
CA PRO A 64 13.85 3.58 -19.53
C PRO A 64 13.01 3.11 -20.72
N LYS A 65 12.70 3.99 -21.68
CA LYS A 65 11.83 3.70 -22.84
C LYS A 65 12.25 2.46 -23.66
N LYS A 66 13.54 2.10 -23.63
CA LYS A 66 14.09 0.88 -24.28
C LYS A 66 13.80 -0.42 -23.53
N CYS A 67 13.39 -0.36 -22.27
CA CYS A 67 13.00 -1.52 -21.48
C CYS A 67 11.57 -1.95 -21.79
N LEU A 68 11.36 -3.25 -21.99
CA LEU A 68 10.02 -3.84 -22.05
C LEU A 68 9.48 -4.02 -20.63
N GLY A 69 8.43 -3.28 -20.28
CA GLY A 69 7.76 -3.35 -18.97
C GLY A 69 7.27 -1.99 -18.49
N GLN A 70 6.33 -1.99 -17.55
CA GLN A 70 5.84 -0.79 -16.87
C GLN A 70 5.75 -1.05 -15.37
N ASP A 71 5.92 0.00 -14.59
CA ASP A 71 5.62 -0.01 -13.16
C ASP A 71 4.26 0.67 -12.95
N SER A 72 3.27 -0.11 -12.52
CA SER A 72 1.89 0.39 -12.36
C SER A 72 1.73 1.33 -11.16
N ARG A 73 2.74 1.40 -10.28
CA ARG A 73 2.65 2.24 -9.07
C ARG A 73 2.65 3.72 -9.39
N TYR A 74 3.15 4.15 -10.56
CA TYR A 74 3.23 5.56 -10.91
C TYR A 74 3.08 5.79 -12.43
N THR A 75 2.77 7.03 -12.79
CA THR A 75 2.72 7.49 -14.19
C THR A 75 4.15 7.74 -14.68
N ALA A 76 4.70 6.79 -15.43
CA ALA A 76 6.05 6.88 -15.98
C ALA A 76 6.16 7.92 -17.09
N GLY A 77 7.36 8.48 -17.29
CA GLY A 77 7.65 9.39 -18.41
C GLY A 77 7.29 10.85 -18.15
N SER A 78 6.51 11.15 -17.11
CA SER A 78 6.13 12.51 -16.74
C SER A 78 6.04 12.67 -15.24
N GLY A 79 6.39 13.86 -14.76
CA GLY A 79 6.29 14.24 -13.36
C GLY A 79 6.07 15.74 -13.20
N TYR A 80 6.18 16.21 -11.96
CA TYR A 80 5.97 17.60 -11.58
C TYR A 80 7.16 18.09 -10.77
N ALA A 81 7.68 19.27 -11.10
CA ALA A 81 8.83 19.87 -10.43
C ALA A 81 8.61 21.37 -10.20
N CYS A 82 9.34 21.93 -9.25
CA CYS A 82 9.23 23.33 -8.83
C CYS A 82 10.61 23.84 -8.42
N ASP A 83 10.96 25.07 -8.78
CA ASP A 83 12.31 25.60 -8.53
C ASP A 83 12.54 25.87 -7.02
N GLU A 84 11.46 26.06 -6.27
CA GLU A 84 11.41 26.18 -4.81
C GLU A 84 11.69 24.86 -4.07
N GLN A 85 11.61 23.72 -4.78
CA GLN A 85 11.97 22.39 -4.27
C GLN A 85 13.04 21.77 -5.18
N PRO A 86 14.26 22.33 -5.19
CA PRO A 86 15.29 21.94 -6.13
C PRO A 86 15.67 20.47 -5.95
N GLY A 87 15.72 19.77 -7.08
CA GLY A 87 16.05 18.36 -7.14
C GLY A 87 14.96 17.39 -6.71
N ILE A 88 13.70 17.83 -6.56
CA ILE A 88 12.57 16.94 -6.32
C ILE A 88 11.65 16.90 -7.54
N VAL A 89 11.31 15.69 -7.99
CA VAL A 89 10.30 15.45 -9.03
C VAL A 89 9.23 14.50 -8.51
N PHE A 90 7.98 14.93 -8.54
CA PHE A 90 6.82 14.16 -8.08
C PHE A 90 6.17 13.42 -9.24
N GLN A 91 5.86 12.13 -9.07
CA GLN A 91 5.09 11.35 -10.03
C GLN A 91 3.85 10.78 -9.34
N LYS A 92 2.69 10.96 -9.99
CA LYS A 92 1.41 10.49 -9.47
C LYS A 92 1.24 8.99 -9.71
N ASP A 93 0.42 8.38 -8.88
CA ASP A 93 -0.16 7.07 -9.12
C ASP A 93 -0.93 7.04 -10.47
N GLN A 94 -1.06 5.85 -11.08
CA GLN A 94 -1.71 5.75 -12.39
C GLN A 94 -3.21 6.01 -12.31
N GLU A 95 -3.86 5.57 -11.24
CA GLU A 95 -5.32 5.60 -11.10
C GLU A 95 -5.81 6.72 -10.18
N THR A 96 -4.95 7.20 -9.26
CA THR A 96 -5.31 8.24 -8.28
C THR A 96 -4.56 9.56 -8.47
N ASP A 97 -4.99 10.60 -7.76
CA ASP A 97 -4.32 11.91 -7.73
C ASP A 97 -3.14 11.95 -6.73
N TYR A 98 -2.89 10.85 -6.00
CA TYR A 98 -1.84 10.78 -5.00
C TYR A 98 -0.45 10.62 -5.61
N ILE A 99 0.54 11.20 -4.95
CA ILE A 99 1.95 11.03 -5.31
C ILE A 99 2.44 9.69 -4.77
N SER A 100 2.72 8.75 -5.65
CA SER A 100 3.22 7.41 -5.31
C SER A 100 4.73 7.26 -5.52
N LYS A 101 5.34 8.23 -6.21
CA LYS A 101 6.78 8.27 -6.44
C LYS A 101 7.35 9.69 -6.30
N ILE A 102 8.50 9.78 -5.64
CA ILE A 102 9.33 10.98 -5.58
C ILE A 102 10.72 10.61 -6.08
N ARG A 103 11.21 11.32 -7.10
CA ARG A 103 12.59 11.27 -7.55
C ARG A 103 13.39 12.42 -6.96
N LEU A 104 14.50 12.09 -6.33
CA LEU A 104 15.50 13.04 -5.85
C LEU A 104 16.68 13.04 -6.84
N THR A 105 17.06 14.21 -7.33
CA THR A 105 18.18 14.39 -8.25
C THR A 105 19.40 14.94 -7.51
N ARG A 106 20.53 15.08 -8.22
CA ARG A 106 21.76 15.64 -7.66
C ARG A 106 21.66 17.06 -7.07
N GLN A 107 20.57 17.79 -7.32
CA GLN A 107 20.33 19.09 -6.68
C GLN A 107 19.71 18.97 -5.28
N PHE A 108 19.20 17.79 -4.92
CA PHE A 108 18.53 17.57 -3.65
C PHE A 108 19.51 17.58 -2.48
N LYS A 109 19.12 18.31 -1.44
CA LYS A 109 19.76 18.32 -0.12
C LYS A 109 18.69 18.26 0.95
N GLY A 110 18.74 17.27 1.81
CA GLY A 110 17.69 17.09 2.82
C GLY A 110 17.73 15.72 3.47
N ASN A 111 16.74 15.48 4.34
CA ASN A 111 16.60 14.19 5.00
C ASN A 111 15.83 13.22 4.11
N LEU A 112 16.34 12.00 4.01
CA LEU A 112 15.59 10.83 3.56
C LEU A 112 14.55 10.43 4.61
N PRO A 113 13.57 9.56 4.26
CA PRO A 113 12.48 9.23 5.17
C PRO A 113 12.91 8.49 6.45
N ASP A 114 14.07 7.86 6.46
CA ASP A 114 14.68 7.28 7.67
C ASP A 114 15.37 8.31 8.59
N GLY A 115 15.41 9.58 8.16
CA GLY A 115 16.00 10.69 8.89
C GLY A 115 17.46 10.98 8.52
N HIS A 116 18.10 10.19 7.66
CA HIS A 116 19.47 10.47 7.24
C HIS A 116 19.52 11.70 6.32
N TYR A 117 20.33 12.69 6.70
CA TYR A 117 20.62 13.83 5.84
C TYR A 117 21.55 13.42 4.69
N ILE A 118 21.20 13.82 3.47
CA ILE A 118 22.00 13.59 2.28
C ILE A 118 22.19 14.88 1.47
N ASP A 119 23.37 15.02 0.86
CA ASP A 119 23.63 15.96 -0.23
C ASP A 119 23.95 15.14 -1.48
N LEU A 120 22.94 14.91 -2.34
CA LEU A 120 23.09 14.08 -3.54
C LEU A 120 24.08 14.67 -4.56
N GLY A 121 24.40 15.96 -4.46
CA GLY A 121 25.41 16.57 -5.32
C GLY A 121 26.81 15.97 -5.09
N SER A 122 27.07 15.52 -3.86
CA SER A 122 28.38 15.04 -3.40
C SER A 122 28.42 13.56 -3.01
N LEU A 123 27.27 12.90 -2.86
CA LEU A 123 27.17 11.51 -2.42
C LEU A 123 27.80 10.54 -3.42
N ARG A 124 28.80 9.77 -2.98
CA ARG A 124 29.38 8.65 -3.74
C ARG A 124 28.84 7.31 -3.24
N LEU A 125 29.00 6.26 -4.05
CA LEU A 125 28.54 4.91 -3.70
C LEU A 125 29.17 4.38 -2.40
N LYS A 126 30.45 4.65 -2.13
CA LYS A 126 31.08 4.27 -0.85
C LYS A 126 30.44 4.94 0.36
N ASP A 127 30.01 6.19 0.21
CA ASP A 127 29.35 6.95 1.27
C ASP A 127 27.95 6.38 1.49
N LEU A 128 27.25 6.02 0.41
CA LEU A 128 25.98 5.31 0.46
C LEU A 128 26.08 4.02 1.28
N PHE A 129 27.10 3.18 1.04
CA PHE A 129 27.27 1.94 1.81
C PHE A 129 27.68 2.15 3.27
N SER A 130 28.19 3.33 3.62
CA SER A 130 28.42 3.68 5.02
C SER A 130 27.09 4.00 5.73
N ILE A 131 26.12 4.54 4.99
CA ILE A 131 24.76 4.84 5.50
C ILE A 131 23.87 3.58 5.46
N TYR A 132 23.97 2.79 4.39
CA TYR A 132 23.20 1.57 4.15
C TYR A 132 24.09 0.35 3.91
N PRO A 133 24.74 -0.21 4.95
CA PRO A 133 25.67 -1.34 4.80
C PRO A 133 25.03 -2.58 4.17
N GLN A 134 23.73 -2.78 4.38
CA GLN A 134 22.97 -3.90 3.83
C GLN A 134 22.86 -3.90 2.30
N LEU A 135 23.11 -2.76 1.64
CA LEU A 135 23.03 -2.65 0.18
C LEU A 135 24.36 -2.98 -0.52
N LYS A 136 25.44 -3.22 0.23
CA LYS A 136 26.80 -3.36 -0.31
C LYS A 136 26.95 -4.50 -1.33
N ASP A 137 26.18 -5.57 -1.13
CA ASP A 137 26.23 -6.77 -1.96
C ASP A 137 25.05 -6.86 -2.96
N ASP A 138 24.14 -5.87 -2.95
CA ASP A 138 22.95 -5.81 -3.81
C ASP A 138 23.24 -5.12 -5.16
N TRP A 139 24.18 -5.68 -5.93
CA TRP A 139 24.49 -5.18 -7.26
C TRP A 139 23.41 -5.60 -8.27
N GLY A 140 22.33 -4.83 -8.32
CA GLY A 140 21.23 -5.02 -9.26
C GLY A 140 21.37 -4.16 -10.51
N SER A 141 21.00 -4.69 -11.66
CA SER A 141 20.66 -3.88 -12.84
C SER A 141 19.74 -4.66 -13.76
N ARG A 142 18.76 -3.99 -14.36
CA ARG A 142 18.03 -4.57 -15.49
C ARG A 142 18.92 -4.51 -16.71
N GLY A 143 18.98 -5.57 -17.52
CA GLY A 143 19.86 -5.60 -18.70
C GLY A 143 19.62 -4.48 -19.73
N CYS A 144 18.47 -3.80 -19.67
CA CYS A 144 18.14 -2.64 -20.49
C CYS A 144 18.30 -1.28 -19.78
N SER A 145 18.65 -1.26 -18.49
CA SER A 145 18.91 -0.04 -17.70
C SER A 145 20.36 0.41 -17.88
N ASP A 146 20.59 1.72 -17.81
CA ASP A 146 21.92 2.34 -17.83
C ASP A 146 22.49 2.55 -16.41
N TYR A 147 21.89 1.92 -15.39
CA TYR A 147 22.24 2.14 -13.98
C TYR A 147 22.42 0.83 -13.22
N TRP A 148 23.40 0.83 -12.33
CA TRP A 148 23.40 -0.02 -11.15
C TRP A 148 22.37 0.52 -10.17
N LYS A 149 21.55 -0.38 -9.64
CA LYS A 149 20.47 -0.11 -8.70
C LYS A 149 20.79 -0.82 -7.39
N PHE A 150 20.79 -0.04 -6.31
CA PHE A 150 20.91 -0.52 -4.94
C PHE A 150 19.61 -0.17 -4.22
N SER A 151 18.85 -1.16 -3.77
CA SER A 151 17.46 -0.90 -3.39
C SER A 151 16.97 -1.72 -2.20
N ASN A 152 15.95 -1.17 -1.54
CA ASN A 152 15.05 -1.94 -0.68
C ASN A 152 13.60 -1.76 -1.19
N ASP A 153 12.62 -2.14 -0.37
CA ASP A 153 11.20 -2.10 -0.73
C ASP A 153 10.69 -0.71 -1.17
N THR A 154 11.25 0.38 -0.62
CA THR A 154 10.74 1.75 -0.83
C THR A 154 11.74 2.69 -1.48
N ILE A 155 13.05 2.51 -1.27
CA ILE A 155 14.09 3.40 -1.80
C ILE A 155 14.99 2.67 -2.80
N SER A 156 15.35 3.35 -3.88
CA SER A 156 16.29 2.86 -4.89
C SER A 156 17.31 3.94 -5.21
N PHE A 157 18.59 3.61 -5.08
CA PHE A 157 19.72 4.47 -5.43
C PHE A 157 20.31 4.03 -6.76
N TYR A 158 20.65 4.99 -7.62
CA TYR A 158 21.13 4.71 -8.97
C TYR A 158 22.55 5.25 -9.18
N VAL A 159 23.44 4.38 -9.65
CA VAL A 159 24.80 4.74 -10.08
C VAL A 159 24.92 4.43 -11.56
N LYS A 160 25.30 5.41 -12.38
CA LYS A 160 25.35 5.22 -13.83
C LYS A 160 26.40 4.18 -14.21
N ILE A 161 26.00 3.24 -15.06
CA ILE A 161 26.90 2.29 -15.69
C ILE A 161 27.76 3.06 -16.68
N ASP A 162 29.07 2.89 -16.53
CA ASP A 162 30.05 3.42 -17.46
C ASP A 162 30.21 2.46 -18.66
N PRO A 163 29.72 2.81 -19.86
CA PRO A 163 29.82 1.94 -21.02
C PRO A 163 31.26 1.77 -21.54
N GLU A 164 32.16 2.70 -21.18
CA GLU A 164 33.58 2.65 -21.58
C GLU A 164 34.38 1.69 -20.68
N LYS A 165 33.85 1.33 -19.50
CA LYS A 165 34.48 0.36 -18.59
C LYS A 165 34.15 -1.07 -19.02
N GLN A 166 35.00 -1.63 -19.88
CA GLN A 166 34.90 -3.02 -20.35
C GLN A 166 36.01 -3.92 -19.77
N PRO A 167 35.74 -5.21 -19.49
CA PRO A 167 34.41 -5.84 -19.51
C PRO A 167 33.55 -5.36 -18.33
N GLN A 168 32.22 -5.33 -18.53
CA GLN A 168 31.29 -4.96 -17.45
C GLN A 168 31.25 -5.99 -16.31
N PHE A 169 31.52 -7.27 -16.63
CA PHE A 169 31.59 -8.36 -15.67
C PHE A 169 32.97 -9.06 -15.72
N PRO A 170 33.54 -9.45 -14.56
CA PRO A 170 33.05 -9.18 -13.20
C PRO A 170 33.07 -7.69 -12.87
N ILE A 171 32.14 -7.25 -12.01
CA ILE A 171 31.99 -5.83 -11.68
C ILE A 171 33.24 -5.33 -10.97
N ASP A 172 33.82 -4.24 -11.47
CA ASP A 172 34.90 -3.52 -10.81
C ASP A 172 34.34 -2.66 -9.66
N GLN A 173 34.10 -3.29 -8.51
CA GLN A 173 33.48 -2.62 -7.37
C GLN A 173 34.30 -1.41 -6.91
N ALA A 174 35.63 -1.53 -6.85
CA ALA A 174 36.51 -0.45 -6.44
C ALA A 174 36.36 0.79 -7.33
N TYR A 175 36.20 0.59 -8.64
CA TYR A 175 35.92 1.67 -9.59
C TYR A 175 34.58 2.37 -9.31
N TYR A 176 33.51 1.60 -9.10
CA TYR A 176 32.17 2.15 -8.90
C TYR A 176 31.96 2.75 -7.51
N LEU A 177 32.73 2.34 -6.48
CA LEU A 177 32.67 2.94 -5.14
C LEU A 177 32.94 4.45 -5.13
N GLU A 178 33.72 4.95 -6.09
CA GLU A 178 34.02 6.39 -6.24
C GLU A 178 33.02 7.13 -7.14
N LYS A 179 32.09 6.43 -7.78
CA LYS A 179 31.11 7.04 -8.67
C LYS A 179 29.97 7.73 -7.89
N PRO A 180 29.43 8.82 -8.43
CA PRO A 180 28.31 9.52 -7.81
C PRO A 180 27.05 8.67 -7.83
N VAL A 181 26.21 8.87 -6.82
CA VAL A 181 24.79 8.49 -6.88
C VAL A 181 24.07 9.53 -7.73
N GLU A 182 23.51 9.12 -8.85
CA GLU A 182 22.90 10.03 -9.84
C GLU A 182 21.48 10.46 -9.46
N ALA A 183 20.71 9.55 -8.85
CA ALA A 183 19.41 9.87 -8.29
C ALA A 183 18.97 8.84 -7.26
N VAL A 184 17.88 9.18 -6.58
CA VAL A 184 17.17 8.31 -5.65
C VAL A 184 15.69 8.31 -6.02
N ASP A 185 15.10 7.14 -6.16
CA ASP A 185 13.66 6.99 -6.26
C ASP A 185 13.10 6.49 -4.94
N LEU A 186 12.07 7.17 -4.44
CA LEU A 186 11.18 6.69 -3.41
C LEU A 186 9.88 6.28 -4.08
N VAL A 187 9.50 5.01 -3.97
CA VAL A 187 8.32 4.46 -4.66
C VAL A 187 7.53 3.57 -3.71
N MET A 188 6.22 3.70 -3.74
CA MET A 188 5.31 2.76 -3.08
C MET A 188 3.99 2.65 -3.82
N SER A 189 3.24 1.60 -3.54
CA SER A 189 1.85 1.48 -3.98
C SER A 189 0.95 2.21 -3.01
N CYS A 190 0.15 3.18 -3.49
CA CYS A 190 -0.80 3.89 -2.63
C CYS A 190 -1.97 3.02 -2.18
N TYR A 191 -2.24 1.94 -2.89
CA TYR A 191 -3.18 0.90 -2.45
C TYR A 191 -2.76 0.30 -1.11
N SER A 192 -1.45 0.19 -0.84
CA SER A 192 -0.92 -0.39 0.41
C SER A 192 -1.10 0.51 1.64
N LEU A 193 -1.49 1.78 1.47
CA LEU A 193 -1.62 2.76 2.57
C LEU A 193 -3.06 3.15 2.90
N ASN A 194 -4.02 2.70 2.08
CA ASN A 194 -5.44 2.70 2.46
C ASN A 194 -5.77 1.56 3.45
N SER A 195 -4.78 0.72 3.78
CA SER A 195 -4.78 -0.23 4.90
C SER A 195 -3.71 0.21 5.91
N ASP A 196 -4.12 0.76 7.05
CA ASP A 196 -3.22 1.27 8.08
C ASP A 196 -2.32 0.17 8.72
N LYS A 197 -1.00 0.49 8.83
CA LYS A 197 0.03 0.08 9.83
C LYS A 197 1.16 -0.95 9.51
N GLN A 198 2.37 -0.39 9.63
CA GLN A 198 3.71 -0.89 10.04
C GLN A 198 4.69 -1.51 9.03
N ASP A 199 5.93 -0.97 9.04
CA ASP A 199 7.08 -1.42 8.26
C ASP A 199 7.57 -2.81 8.64
N ILE A 200 7.92 -3.56 7.61
CA ILE A 200 8.02 -5.00 7.68
C ILE A 200 9.46 -5.41 7.39
N VAL A 201 10.26 -5.52 8.45
CA VAL A 201 11.56 -6.19 8.36
C VAL A 201 11.31 -7.69 8.53
N PHE A 202 11.65 -8.49 7.52
CA PHE A 202 11.60 -9.96 7.56
C PHE A 202 13.00 -10.49 7.82
N GLU A 203 13.30 -10.83 9.07
CA GLU A 203 14.53 -11.57 9.38
C GLU A 203 14.38 -13.04 8.93
N ASP A 204 15.45 -13.62 8.39
CA ASP A 204 15.59 -15.06 8.13
C ASP A 204 15.66 -15.81 9.47
N THR A 205 14.49 -16.04 10.06
CA THR A 205 14.31 -16.78 11.31
C THR A 205 13.59 -18.09 11.02
N ASP A 206 13.64 -19.03 11.97
CA ASP A 206 12.87 -20.29 11.94
C ASP A 206 11.33 -20.09 12.00
N ASP A 207 10.86 -18.86 11.86
CA ASP A 207 9.45 -18.50 11.85
C ASP A 207 8.80 -18.81 10.48
N PRO A 208 7.49 -19.14 10.46
CA PRO A 208 6.73 -19.27 9.22
C PRO A 208 6.57 -17.91 8.51
N LEU A 209 6.29 -17.93 7.21
CA LEU A 209 5.90 -16.72 6.49
C LEU A 209 4.52 -16.27 6.93
N PHE A 210 4.36 -14.98 7.23
CA PHE A 210 3.07 -14.39 7.57
C PHE A 210 2.59 -13.47 6.45
N PHE A 211 1.29 -13.51 6.20
CA PHE A 211 0.56 -12.57 5.37
C PHE A 211 -0.66 -12.09 6.13
N ILE A 212 -0.91 -10.79 6.14
CA ILE A 212 -2.19 -10.19 6.57
C ILE A 212 -2.79 -9.53 5.33
N ASP A 213 -4.04 -9.84 5.00
CA ASP A 213 -4.76 -9.24 3.87
C ASP A 213 -3.98 -9.33 2.56
N SER A 214 -3.34 -10.48 2.34
CA SER A 214 -2.46 -10.78 1.20
C SER A 214 -1.14 -9.99 1.14
N ILE A 215 -0.84 -9.18 2.15
CA ILE A 215 0.42 -8.46 2.29
C ILE A 215 1.34 -9.26 3.20
N ARG A 216 2.58 -9.50 2.77
CA ARG A 216 3.58 -10.21 3.58
C ARG A 216 3.87 -9.37 4.82
N VAL A 217 3.84 -9.94 6.03
CA VAL A 217 4.12 -9.24 7.30
C VAL A 217 5.15 -9.99 8.17
N ASN A 218 5.77 -9.31 9.12
CA ASN A 218 6.61 -9.98 10.10
C ASN A 218 5.75 -10.44 11.29
N LYS A 219 6.31 -11.33 12.11
CA LYS A 219 5.60 -11.87 13.28
C LYS A 219 5.19 -10.80 14.29
N ASN A 220 5.94 -9.71 14.39
CA ASN A 220 5.65 -8.63 15.34
C ASN A 220 4.43 -7.82 14.90
N THR A 221 4.16 -7.68 13.60
CA THR A 221 2.95 -7.06 13.05
C THR A 221 1.69 -7.73 13.61
N LEU A 222 1.72 -9.04 13.85
CA LEU A 222 0.58 -9.79 14.44
C LEU A 222 0.18 -9.30 15.84
N LYS A 223 1.15 -8.81 16.62
CA LYS A 223 0.90 -8.36 18.01
C LYS A 223 0.09 -7.08 18.09
N VAL A 224 -0.02 -6.37 16.97
CA VAL A 224 -0.71 -5.07 16.87
C VAL A 224 -2.19 -5.25 16.58
N TYR A 225 -2.59 -6.38 15.97
CA TYR A 225 -3.98 -6.65 15.65
C TYR A 225 -4.72 -7.18 16.87
N ASP A 226 -5.90 -6.62 17.12
CA ASP A 226 -6.82 -7.20 18.08
C ASP A 226 -7.36 -8.53 17.48
N PRO A 227 -7.32 -9.66 18.21
CA PRO A 227 -7.87 -10.91 17.71
C PRO A 227 -9.34 -10.81 17.26
N SER A 228 -10.11 -9.87 17.82
CA SER A 228 -11.48 -9.60 17.42
C SER A 228 -11.62 -8.94 16.05
N GLU A 229 -10.55 -8.40 15.48
CA GLU A 229 -10.50 -7.84 14.12
C GLU A 229 -10.20 -8.90 13.06
N ILE A 230 -9.80 -10.11 13.47
CA ILE A 230 -9.44 -11.19 12.57
C ILE A 230 -10.67 -11.98 12.15
N ALA A 231 -10.84 -12.17 10.84
CA ALA A 231 -11.88 -13.00 10.27
C ALA A 231 -11.44 -14.46 10.13
N SER A 232 -10.22 -14.68 9.62
CA SER A 232 -9.72 -16.04 9.41
C SER A 232 -8.20 -16.12 9.52
N VAL A 233 -7.72 -17.31 9.89
CA VAL A 233 -6.30 -17.68 9.86
C VAL A 233 -6.17 -19.02 9.15
N THR A 234 -5.42 -19.04 8.05
CA THR A 234 -5.12 -20.24 7.28
C THR A 234 -3.65 -20.60 7.46
N VAL A 235 -3.38 -21.82 7.91
CA VAL A 235 -2.02 -22.31 8.16
C VAL A 235 -1.69 -23.43 7.18
N TYR A 236 -0.62 -23.25 6.41
CA TYR A 236 -0.03 -24.26 5.55
C TYR A 236 1.26 -24.78 6.20
N LYS A 237 1.41 -26.11 6.24
CA LYS A 237 2.56 -26.80 6.85
C LYS A 237 3.32 -27.60 5.80
N ASP A 238 4.58 -27.88 6.09
CA ASP A 238 5.46 -28.78 5.33
C ASP A 238 5.48 -28.46 3.83
N SER A 239 5.38 -29.50 2.99
CA SER A 239 5.42 -29.39 1.53
C SER A 239 4.30 -28.54 0.94
N ASN A 240 3.16 -28.38 1.62
CA ASN A 240 2.06 -27.56 1.13
C ASN A 240 2.39 -26.06 1.19
N ALA A 241 3.15 -25.62 2.20
CA ALA A 241 3.62 -24.23 2.31
C ALA A 241 4.65 -23.92 1.20
N VAL A 242 5.62 -24.81 1.00
CA VAL A 242 6.64 -24.69 -0.05
C VAL A 242 6.02 -24.73 -1.44
N LYS A 243 5.01 -25.57 -1.68
CA LYS A 243 4.28 -25.62 -2.95
C LYS A 243 3.55 -24.30 -3.26
N LYS A 244 3.08 -23.59 -2.23
CA LYS A 244 2.39 -22.30 -2.35
C LYS A 244 3.36 -21.13 -2.57
N MET A 245 4.47 -21.06 -1.83
CA MET A 245 5.30 -19.84 -1.73
C MET A 245 6.82 -20.08 -1.88
N GLY A 246 7.25 -21.28 -2.27
CA GLY A 246 8.66 -21.61 -2.51
C GLY A 246 9.47 -21.86 -1.24
N LEU A 247 10.81 -21.94 -1.38
CA LEU A 247 11.73 -22.29 -0.29
C LEU A 247 11.70 -21.33 0.90
N ALA A 248 11.29 -20.08 0.69
CA ALA A 248 11.10 -19.12 1.78
C ALA A 248 10.08 -19.65 2.80
N ALA A 249 9.06 -20.40 2.37
CA ALA A 249 8.02 -20.99 3.21
C ALA A 249 8.38 -22.37 3.79
N LYS A 250 9.66 -22.76 3.79
CA LYS A 250 10.12 -24.05 4.34
C LYS A 250 9.71 -24.25 5.81
N ASN A 251 9.57 -23.16 6.56
CA ASN A 251 9.20 -23.17 7.98
C ASN A 251 7.69 -23.02 8.20
N GLY A 252 6.89 -23.05 7.13
CA GLY A 252 5.44 -22.89 7.16
C GLY A 252 4.97 -21.54 6.60
N LEU A 253 3.67 -21.42 6.39
CA LEU A 253 3.01 -20.24 5.81
C LEU A 253 1.67 -20.00 6.49
N ILE A 254 1.43 -18.77 6.91
CA ILE A 254 0.25 -18.33 7.65
C ILE A 254 -0.36 -17.13 6.91
N TYR A 255 -1.59 -17.30 6.42
CA TYR A 255 -2.41 -16.21 5.92
C TYR A 255 -3.43 -15.81 6.97
N ILE A 256 -3.58 -14.52 7.18
CA ILE A 256 -4.53 -13.91 8.09
C ILE A 256 -5.36 -12.95 7.25
N GLU A 257 -6.68 -13.02 7.40
CA GLU A 257 -7.58 -12.02 6.83
C GLU A 257 -8.28 -11.27 7.97
N THR A 258 -8.27 -9.94 7.88
CA THR A 258 -9.05 -9.06 8.76
C THR A 258 -10.52 -9.08 8.36
N LYS A 259 -11.40 -8.69 9.29
CA LYS A 259 -12.84 -8.57 9.05
C LYS A 259 -13.16 -7.54 7.98
N GLU A 260 -12.43 -6.43 7.93
CA GLU A 260 -12.64 -5.40 6.91
C GLU A 260 -12.27 -5.91 5.52
N PHE A 261 -11.09 -6.54 5.38
CA PHE A 261 -10.65 -7.10 4.11
C PHE A 261 -11.58 -8.22 3.63
N ALA A 262 -11.95 -9.16 4.52
CA ALA A 262 -12.91 -10.21 4.23
C ALA A 262 -14.25 -9.62 3.74
N LYS A 263 -14.76 -8.59 4.42
CA LYS A 263 -15.99 -7.88 4.05
C LYS A 263 -15.93 -7.28 2.66
N GLN A 264 -14.85 -6.58 2.32
CA GLN A 264 -14.67 -6.05 0.97
C GLN A 264 -14.62 -7.15 -0.08
N ARG A 265 -13.87 -8.23 0.20
CA ARG A 265 -13.67 -9.35 -0.73
C ARG A 265 -14.98 -10.08 -1.01
N TYR A 266 -15.69 -10.56 0.00
CA TYR A 266 -16.94 -11.29 -0.23
C TYR A 266 -18.03 -10.37 -0.79
N TRP A 267 -18.05 -9.07 -0.43
CA TRP A 267 -19.00 -8.12 -0.99
C TRP A 267 -18.83 -7.97 -2.51
N ASN A 268 -17.60 -7.75 -2.97
CA ASN A 268 -17.29 -7.68 -4.40
C ASN A 268 -17.59 -9.00 -5.11
N TYR A 269 -17.25 -10.13 -4.48
CA TYR A 269 -17.54 -11.46 -5.00
C TYR A 269 -19.05 -11.68 -5.18
N PHE A 270 -19.87 -11.41 -4.18
CA PHE A 270 -21.33 -11.57 -4.27
C PHE A 270 -21.97 -10.60 -5.25
N LYS A 271 -21.46 -9.37 -5.40
CA LYS A 271 -21.88 -8.45 -6.47
C LYS A 271 -21.65 -9.04 -7.86
N MET A 272 -20.50 -9.71 -8.06
CA MET A 272 -20.19 -10.39 -9.30
C MET A 272 -21.07 -11.62 -9.53
N LYS A 273 -21.44 -12.35 -8.47
CA LYS A 273 -22.28 -13.56 -8.57
C LYS A 273 -23.78 -13.30 -8.68
N SER A 274 -24.28 -12.15 -8.24
CA SER A 274 -25.71 -11.85 -8.26
C SER A 274 -25.99 -10.38 -8.51
N SER A 275 -26.64 -10.09 -9.64
CA SER A 275 -27.11 -8.75 -9.99
C SER A 275 -28.14 -8.21 -8.99
N GLN A 276 -29.00 -9.09 -8.44
CA GLN A 276 -29.95 -8.72 -7.39
C GLN A 276 -29.22 -8.30 -6.12
N TYR A 277 -28.19 -9.03 -5.71
CA TYR A 277 -27.35 -8.65 -4.57
C TYR A 277 -26.67 -7.29 -4.81
N ALA A 278 -26.14 -7.06 -6.01
CA ALA A 278 -25.50 -5.79 -6.36
C ALA A 278 -26.45 -4.58 -6.31
N GLN A 279 -27.74 -4.80 -6.56
CA GLN A 279 -28.76 -3.75 -6.44
C GLN A 279 -29.11 -3.42 -4.99
N ILE A 280 -29.21 -4.43 -4.12
CA ILE A 280 -29.61 -4.22 -2.71
C ILE A 280 -28.42 -3.88 -1.79
N VAL A 281 -27.20 -4.23 -2.17
CA VAL A 281 -25.95 -3.90 -1.47
C VAL A 281 -24.97 -3.18 -2.40
N PRO A 282 -25.33 -1.98 -2.92
CA PRO A 282 -24.49 -1.24 -3.87
C PRO A 282 -23.20 -0.70 -3.23
N THR A 283 -23.19 -0.49 -1.92
CA THR A 283 -22.04 -0.09 -1.09
C THR A 283 -21.92 -0.99 0.15
N ILE A 284 -20.77 -0.94 0.84
CA ILE A 284 -20.52 -1.77 2.03
C ILE A 284 -21.46 -1.38 3.18
N GLU A 285 -21.81 -0.10 3.31
CA GLU A 285 -22.70 0.42 4.36
C GLU A 285 -24.11 -0.16 4.25
N SER A 286 -24.55 -0.52 3.04
CA SER A 286 -25.83 -1.18 2.80
C SER A 286 -25.92 -2.56 3.47
N ASN A 287 -24.80 -3.18 3.87
CA ASN A 287 -24.81 -4.45 4.60
C ASN A 287 -25.57 -4.39 5.92
N LYS A 288 -25.74 -3.21 6.53
CA LYS A 288 -26.51 -3.09 7.78
C LYS A 288 -27.98 -3.50 7.61
N GLU A 289 -28.50 -3.42 6.39
CA GLU A 289 -29.90 -3.72 6.05
C GLU A 289 -30.14 -5.20 5.72
N VAL A 290 -29.08 -6.02 5.62
CA VAL A 290 -29.17 -7.42 5.22
C VAL A 290 -28.85 -8.38 6.38
N GLN A 291 -29.46 -9.55 6.33
CA GLN A 291 -29.07 -10.70 7.14
C GLN A 291 -28.40 -11.74 6.24
N TYR A 292 -27.18 -12.16 6.58
CA TYR A 292 -26.54 -13.30 5.91
C TYR A 292 -27.00 -14.63 6.51
N ILE A 293 -27.30 -15.59 5.63
CA ILE A 293 -27.62 -16.97 5.98
C ILE A 293 -26.73 -17.88 5.14
N LEU A 294 -25.84 -18.64 5.78
CA LEU A 294 -24.96 -19.58 5.10
C LEU A 294 -25.40 -21.01 5.42
N ASN A 295 -25.74 -21.80 4.40
CA ASN A 295 -26.18 -23.19 4.57
C ASN A 295 -27.30 -23.34 5.62
N LYS A 296 -28.32 -22.47 5.54
CA LYS A 296 -29.46 -22.33 6.48
C LYS A 296 -29.10 -21.84 7.89
N ARG A 297 -27.83 -21.62 8.22
CA ARG A 297 -27.40 -21.01 9.48
C ARG A 297 -27.46 -19.50 9.38
N VAL A 298 -28.20 -18.86 10.28
CA VAL A 298 -28.25 -17.40 10.41
C VAL A 298 -26.94 -16.91 11.02
N LEU A 299 -26.22 -16.05 10.30
CA LEU A 299 -24.93 -15.52 10.77
C LEU A 299 -25.15 -14.27 11.63
N LYS A 300 -25.11 -14.44 12.96
CA LYS A 300 -25.31 -13.33 13.92
C LYS A 300 -24.00 -12.70 14.38
N GLU A 301 -22.96 -13.51 14.49
CA GLU A 301 -21.64 -13.12 14.98
C GLU A 301 -20.57 -13.70 14.04
N ASN A 302 -19.45 -13.00 13.92
CA ASN A 302 -18.30 -13.40 13.08
C ASN A 302 -18.66 -13.80 11.64
N SER A 303 -19.67 -13.16 11.06
CA SER A 303 -20.11 -13.43 9.69
C SER A 303 -18.98 -13.29 8.68
N GLU A 304 -18.03 -12.38 8.93
CA GLU A 304 -16.89 -12.12 8.08
C GLU A 304 -15.99 -13.36 7.93
N GLY A 305 -15.74 -14.11 9.01
CA GLY A 305 -14.94 -15.33 8.96
C GLY A 305 -15.65 -16.46 8.20
N ASP A 306 -16.95 -16.64 8.45
CA ASP A 306 -17.75 -17.65 7.76
C ASP A 306 -17.85 -17.38 6.25
N LEU A 307 -18.04 -16.11 5.88
CA LEU A 307 -18.17 -15.69 4.49
C LEU A 307 -16.83 -15.57 3.77
N ALA A 308 -15.73 -15.32 4.50
CA ALA A 308 -14.38 -15.33 3.94
C ALA A 308 -14.03 -16.69 3.30
N ALA A 309 -14.53 -17.78 3.86
CA ALA A 309 -14.24 -19.12 3.33
C ALA A 309 -14.95 -19.42 1.99
N ILE A 310 -15.80 -18.51 1.50
CA ILE A 310 -16.55 -18.68 0.25
C ILE A 310 -15.73 -18.16 -0.94
N ASP A 311 -15.50 -19.03 -1.91
CA ASP A 311 -14.81 -18.77 -3.16
C ASP A 311 -15.45 -19.57 -4.31
N ASP A 312 -14.88 -19.48 -5.51
CA ASP A 312 -15.37 -20.21 -6.68
C ASP A 312 -15.36 -21.74 -6.52
N SER A 313 -14.57 -22.30 -5.62
CA SER A 313 -14.47 -23.75 -5.40
C SER A 313 -15.56 -24.29 -4.49
N THR A 314 -16.10 -23.44 -3.62
CA THR A 314 -17.08 -23.81 -2.59
C THR A 314 -18.46 -23.25 -2.87
N PHE A 315 -18.57 -22.12 -3.57
CA PHE A 315 -19.82 -21.43 -3.85
C PHE A 315 -20.73 -22.22 -4.79
N LYS A 316 -22.00 -22.38 -4.41
CA LYS A 316 -23.03 -23.01 -5.26
C LYS A 316 -24.09 -22.04 -5.73
N ASP A 317 -24.65 -21.27 -4.81
CA ASP A 317 -25.79 -20.38 -5.11
C ASP A 317 -25.90 -19.21 -4.13
N LEU A 318 -26.50 -18.12 -4.60
CA LEU A 318 -26.88 -16.95 -3.80
C LEU A 318 -28.29 -16.49 -4.17
N ARG A 319 -29.20 -16.56 -3.21
CA ARG A 319 -30.59 -16.12 -3.33
C ARG A 319 -30.89 -14.96 -2.39
N ILE A 320 -31.61 -13.96 -2.88
CA ILE A 320 -32.11 -12.84 -2.09
C ILE A 320 -33.52 -13.14 -1.58
N LEU A 321 -33.76 -12.90 -0.30
CA LEU A 321 -35.08 -12.92 0.34
C LEU A 321 -35.57 -11.50 0.55
N THR A 322 -36.83 -11.25 0.22
CA THR A 322 -37.56 -10.06 0.67
C THR A 322 -37.80 -10.12 2.18
N LYS A 323 -38.09 -8.98 2.82
CA LYS A 323 -38.45 -8.91 4.24
C LYS A 323 -39.55 -9.91 4.65
N LYS A 324 -40.59 -10.05 3.81
CA LYS A 324 -41.70 -10.98 4.08
C LYS A 324 -41.24 -12.44 4.10
N GLU A 325 -40.37 -12.81 3.15
CA GLU A 325 -39.81 -14.16 3.08
C GLU A 325 -38.82 -14.41 4.21
N LEU A 326 -37.99 -13.42 4.56
CA LEU A 326 -37.04 -13.49 5.66
C LEU A 326 -37.75 -13.73 7.01
N ILE A 327 -38.85 -13.01 7.27
CA ILE A 327 -39.69 -13.25 8.46
C ILE A 327 -40.31 -14.65 8.42
N LYS A 328 -40.83 -15.07 7.26
CA LYS A 328 -41.51 -16.37 7.11
C LYS A 328 -40.55 -17.55 7.28
N GLU A 329 -39.36 -17.48 6.68
CA GLU A 329 -38.39 -18.59 6.64
C GLU A 329 -37.49 -18.63 7.88
N PHE A 330 -37.09 -17.46 8.42
CA PHE A 330 -36.09 -17.37 9.49
C PHE A 330 -36.55 -16.58 10.72
N GLY A 331 -37.74 -15.97 10.71
CA GLY A 331 -38.26 -15.20 11.84
C GLY A 331 -37.56 -13.87 12.09
N ILE A 332 -36.83 -13.33 11.10
CA ILE A 332 -35.99 -12.13 11.25
C ILE A 332 -36.73 -10.92 10.67
N SER A 333 -37.04 -9.94 11.53
CA SER A 333 -37.89 -8.79 11.19
C SER A 333 -37.17 -7.43 11.20
N ASP A 334 -35.97 -7.38 11.78
CA ASP A 334 -35.14 -6.19 11.96
C ASP A 334 -34.25 -5.87 10.73
N LYS A 335 -34.24 -6.75 9.72
CA LYS A 335 -33.54 -6.56 8.45
C LYS A 335 -34.51 -6.43 7.28
N GLN A 336 -34.06 -5.80 6.21
CA GLN A 336 -34.87 -5.58 5.00
C GLN A 336 -34.76 -6.75 4.03
N TYR A 337 -33.60 -7.41 3.97
CA TYR A 337 -33.33 -8.51 3.06
C TYR A 337 -32.58 -9.65 3.73
N GLY A 338 -32.80 -10.88 3.25
CA GLY A 338 -31.96 -12.03 3.55
C GLY A 338 -31.05 -12.35 2.37
N VAL A 339 -29.78 -12.62 2.64
CA VAL A 339 -28.81 -13.10 1.63
C VAL A 339 -28.53 -14.56 1.97
N VAL A 340 -29.16 -15.48 1.25
CA VAL A 340 -29.02 -16.92 1.45
C VAL A 340 -27.94 -17.45 0.52
N ILE A 341 -26.85 -17.94 1.11
CA ILE A 341 -25.71 -18.49 0.41
C ILE A 341 -25.69 -20.00 0.63
N THR A 342 -25.58 -20.74 -0.46
CA THR A 342 -25.35 -22.19 -0.43
C THR A 342 -23.93 -22.47 -0.88
N SER A 343 -23.20 -23.24 -0.09
CA SER A 343 -21.82 -23.62 -0.39
C SER A 343 -21.56 -25.07 0.01
N ASP A 344 -20.55 -25.69 -0.59
CA ASP A 344 -19.89 -26.81 0.06
C ASP A 344 -19.23 -26.35 1.37
N VAL A 345 -19.08 -27.27 2.32
CA VAL A 345 -18.35 -26.98 3.57
C VAL A 345 -16.90 -26.72 3.19
N PRO A 346 -16.38 -25.49 3.37
CA PRO A 346 -14.97 -25.20 3.12
C PRO A 346 -14.13 -26.09 4.04
N GLY A 347 -13.10 -26.75 3.51
CA GLY A 347 -12.29 -27.72 4.26
C GLY A 347 -11.61 -27.16 5.53
N ASN A 348 -11.63 -25.84 5.73
CA ASN A 348 -10.89 -25.13 6.77
C ASN A 348 -11.78 -24.47 7.86
N LEU A 349 -13.10 -24.69 7.89
CA LEU A 349 -13.94 -24.16 8.98
C LEU A 349 -13.80 -25.03 10.24
N TYR A 350 -13.22 -24.46 11.30
CA TYR A 350 -12.96 -25.12 12.59
C TYR A 350 -14.21 -25.32 13.47
N ASN A 351 -15.34 -24.70 13.14
CA ASN A 351 -16.59 -24.89 13.87
C ASN A 351 -17.56 -25.75 13.04
N ARG A 352 -17.51 -27.06 13.29
CA ARG A 352 -18.52 -28.03 12.83
C ARG A 352 -19.81 -27.90 13.61
#